data_AF-A0A2N1QNP6-F1
#
_entry.id   AF-A0A2N1QNP6-F1
#
_cell.length_a   1.000
_cell.length_b   1.000
_cell.length_c   1.000
_cell.angle_alpha   90.00
_cell.angle_beta   90.00
_cell.angle_gamma   90.00
#
_symmetry.space_group_name_H-M   'P 1'
#
loop_
_entity.id
_entity.type
_entity.pdbx_description
1 polymer ?
#
loop_
_entity_poly.entity_id
_entity_poly.type
_entity_poly.pdbx_seq_one_letter_code
_entity_poly.pdbx_strand_id
1 'polypeptide(L)'
;RDSALTEVGNIILSSFLNAINVLMGGTHSISVPGVAHDMMGSILQVIASIFGQTGEYALIVDTTLKVGDIEKNVSGKVVMLPDPGSLEILFRKLQVL
;
A
#
# COMPACT_ATOMS: atom_id res chain seq x y z
N ARG A 1 5.42 9.93 19.46
CA ARG A 1 5.84 8.65 18.84
C ARG A 1 4.94 8.33 17.66
N ASP A 2 3.63 8.42 17.85
CA ASP A 2 2.64 8.16 16.79
C ASP A 2 2.79 9.10 15.59
N SER A 3 3.06 10.40 15.81
CA SER A 3 3.30 11.35 14.71
C SER A 3 4.48 10.99 13.79
N ALA A 4 5.56 10.40 14.32
CA ALA A 4 6.70 9.99 13.49
C ALA A 4 6.38 8.73 12.67
N LEU A 5 5.64 7.78 13.25
CA LEU A 5 5.15 6.61 12.52
C LEU A 5 4.16 7.01 11.43
N THR A 6 3.30 7.99 11.72
CA THR A 6 2.38 8.55 10.74
C THR A 6 3.11 9.20 9.58
N GLU A 7 4.14 10.01 9.85
CA GLU A 7 4.89 10.67 8.79
C GLU A 7 5.65 9.65 7.93
N VAL A 8 6.31 8.66 8.55
CA VAL A 8 7.00 7.59 7.82
C VAL A 8 6.01 6.78 6.97
N GLY A 9 4.85 6.43 7.52
CA GLY A 9 3.78 5.74 6.79
C GLY A 9 3.27 6.57 5.61
N ASN A 10 3.08 7.88 5.82
CA ASN A 10 2.67 8.81 4.78
C ASN A 10 3.69 8.90 3.64
N ILE A 11 4.98 9.01 3.95
CA ILE A 11 6.06 9.04 2.94
C ILE A 11 6.07 7.75 2.11
N ILE A 12 6.00 6.59 2.76
CA ILE A 12 6.05 5.28 2.08
C ILE A 12 4.83 5.09 1.18
N LEU A 13 3.63 5.27 1.74
CA LEU A 13 2.38 5.05 1.02
C LEU A 13 2.19 6.07 -0.10
N SER A 14 2.52 7.35 0.13
CA SER A 14 2.46 8.37 -0.92
C SER A 14 3.43 8.05 -2.05
N SER A 15 4.65 7.61 -1.75
CA SER A 15 5.62 7.22 -2.78
C SER A 15 5.15 6.01 -3.60
N PHE A 16 4.58 5.00 -2.92
CA PHE A 16 4.02 3.83 -3.57
C PHE A 16 2.85 4.18 -4.49
N LEU A 17 1.87 4.94 -4.00
CA LEU A 17 0.70 5.35 -4.77
C LEU A 17 1.07 6.29 -5.92
N ASN A 18 2.05 7.18 -5.74
CA ASN A 18 2.57 8.02 -6.82
C ASN A 18 3.22 7.17 -7.91
N ALA A 19 4.00 6.15 -7.56
CA ALA A 19 4.57 5.23 -8.54
C ALA A 19 3.47 4.52 -9.35
N ILE A 20 2.44 4.00 -8.68
CA ILE A 20 1.28 3.39 -9.36
C ILE A 20 0.58 4.40 -10.27
N ASN A 21 0.37 5.64 -9.84
CA ASN A 21 -0.24 6.68 -10.67
C ASN A 21 0.55 6.95 -11.96
N VAL A 22 1.88 7.03 -11.86
CA VAL A 22 2.76 7.20 -13.01
C VAL A 22 2.63 6.02 -13.97
N LEU A 23 2.64 4.79 -13.45
CA LEU A 23 2.45 3.57 -14.25
C LEU A 23 1.06 3.52 -14.92
N MET A 24 0.05 4.08 -14.27
CA MET A 24 -1.30 4.18 -14.79
C MET A 24 -1.50 5.34 -15.78
N GLY A 25 -0.48 6.16 -16.06
CA GLY A 25 -0.58 7.28 -16.99
C GLY A 25 -1.67 8.31 -16.62
N GLY A 26 -1.95 8.48 -15.32
CA GLY A 26 -3.03 9.35 -14.84
C GLY A 26 -2.72 10.06 -13.52
N THR A 27 -3.51 11.09 -13.22
CA THR A 27 -3.51 11.81 -11.94
C THR A 27 -4.72 11.36 -11.12
N HIS A 28 -4.63 10.22 -10.42
CA HIS A 28 -5.67 9.86 -9.46
C HIS A 28 -5.47 10.66 -8.18
N SER A 29 -6.57 11.18 -7.63
CA SER A 29 -6.55 11.84 -6.33
C SER A 29 -6.32 10.81 -5.23
N ILE A 30 -5.18 10.91 -4.55
CA ILE A 30 -4.85 10.11 -3.38
C ILE A 30 -5.36 10.84 -2.14
N SER A 31 -6.16 10.17 -1.31
CA SER A 31 -6.52 10.68 0.01
C SER A 31 -5.34 10.56 0.98
N VAL A 32 -5.32 11.38 2.02
CA VAL A 32 -4.31 11.25 3.09
C VAL A 32 -4.45 9.89 3.78
N PRO A 33 -3.34 9.14 3.98
CA PRO A 33 -3.39 7.83 4.63
C PRO A 33 -3.75 7.97 6.10
N GLY A 34 -4.73 7.18 6.55
CA GLY A 34 -5.03 6.99 7.97
C GLY A 34 -4.01 6.07 8.63
N VAL A 35 -3.78 6.24 9.94
CA VAL A 35 -2.86 5.42 10.72
C VAL A 35 -3.60 4.79 11.87
N ALA A 36 -3.48 3.47 11.98
CA ALA A 36 -4.02 2.69 13.09
C ALA A 36 -2.89 1.85 13.69
N HIS A 37 -2.88 1.74 15.01
CA HIS A 37 -1.96 0.88 15.76
C HIS A 37 -2.78 -0.12 16.56
N ASP A 38 -2.74 -1.39 16.16
CA ASP A 38 -3.47 -2.47 16.80
C ASP A 38 -2.71 -3.79 16.58
N MET A 39 -3.15 -4.85 17.23
CA MET A 39 -2.69 -6.21 16.96
C MET A 39 -2.97 -6.56 15.49
N MET A 40 -2.05 -7.30 14.89
CA MET A 40 -2.16 -7.75 13.50
C MET A 40 -3.50 -8.43 13.20
N GLY A 41 -4.00 -9.26 14.13
CA GLY A 41 -5.29 -9.94 13.99
C GLY A 41 -6.48 -8.97 13.85
N SER A 42 -6.51 -7.90 14.66
CA SER A 42 -7.56 -6.87 14.59
C SER A 42 -7.52 -6.12 13.26
N ILE A 43 -6.32 -5.73 12.80
CA ILE A 43 -6.14 -5.03 11.51
C ILE A 43 -6.60 -5.93 10.36
N LEU A 44 -6.18 -7.20 10.36
CA LEU A 44 -6.56 -8.16 9.33
C LEU A 44 -8.07 -8.42 9.32
N GLN A 45 -8.74 -8.41 10.48
CA GLN A 45 -10.19 -8.59 10.55
C GLN A 45 -10.94 -7.42 9.89
N VAL A 46 -10.48 -6.19 10.10
CA VAL A 46 -11.05 -5.01 9.41
C VAL A 46 -10.85 -5.13 7.90
N ILE A 47 -9.64 -5.48 7.46
CA ILE A 47 -9.33 -5.71 6.05
C ILE A 47 -10.22 -6.81 5.47
N ALA A 48 -10.36 -7.95 6.16
CA ALA A 48 -11.18 -9.07 5.72
C ALA A 48 -12.67 -8.70 5.62
N SER A 49 -13.18 -7.83 6.50
CA SER A 49 -14.55 -7.33 6.43
C SER A 49 -14.79 -6.43 5.21
N ILE A 50 -13.78 -5.68 4.76
CA ILE A 50 -13.86 -4.81 3.59
C ILE A 50 -13.69 -5.64 2.31
N PHE A 51 -12.64 -6.46 2.27
CA PHE A 51 -12.25 -7.27 1.11
C PHE A 51 -13.20 -8.45 0.89
N GLY A 52 -13.72 -9.07 1.94
CA GLY A 52 -14.57 -10.26 1.86
C GLY A 52 -15.91 -10.06 1.13
N GLN A 53 -16.27 -8.82 0.80
CA GLN A 53 -17.49 -8.51 0.06
C GLN A 53 -17.27 -8.54 -1.47
N THR A 54 -16.08 -8.18 -1.97
CA THR A 54 -15.87 -8.00 -3.42
C THR A 54 -14.44 -8.25 -3.91
N GLY A 55 -13.44 -8.37 -3.03
CA GLY A 55 -12.04 -8.44 -3.43
C GLY A 55 -11.64 -9.77 -4.06
N GLU A 56 -11.00 -9.72 -5.23
CA GLU A 56 -10.52 -10.92 -5.95
C GLU A 56 -9.02 -11.16 -5.75
N TYR A 57 -8.22 -10.09 -5.74
CA TYR A 57 -6.77 -10.16 -5.66
C TYR A 57 -6.22 -9.16 -4.65
N ALA A 58 -5.14 -9.52 -3.98
CA ALA A 58 -4.34 -8.62 -3.15
C ALA A 58 -2.90 -8.60 -3.66
N LEU A 59 -2.35 -7.39 -3.84
CA LEU A 59 -0.93 -7.22 -4.18
C LEU A 59 -0.15 -6.98 -2.88
N ILE A 60 0.78 -7.87 -2.58
CA ILE A 60 1.64 -7.77 -1.40
C ILE A 60 3.06 -7.47 -1.88
N VAL A 61 3.62 -6.37 -1.37
CA VAL A 61 4.95 -5.89 -1.71
C VAL A 61 5.83 -5.92 -0.48
N ASP A 62 6.83 -6.80 -0.49
CA ASP A 62 7.88 -6.80 0.53
C ASP A 62 8.72 -5.52 0.42
N THR A 63 8.75 -4.77 1.51
CA THR A 63 9.36 -3.44 1.56
C THR A 63 10.48 -3.45 2.58
N THR A 64 11.64 -2.91 2.19
CA THR A 64 12.76 -2.71 3.10
C THR A 64 13.11 -1.23 3.14
N LEU A 65 13.12 -0.66 4.33
CA LEU A 65 13.48 0.71 4.61
C LEU A 65 14.93 0.74 5.08
N LYS A 66 15.76 1.47 4.34
CA LYS A 66 17.17 1.75 4.68
C LYS A 66 17.25 3.18 5.20
N VAL A 67 17.82 3.36 6.39
CA VAL A 67 17.91 4.68 7.04
C VAL A 67 19.37 5.08 7.14
N GLY A 68 19.87 5.81 6.15
CA GLY A 68 21.24 6.34 6.12
C GLY A 68 22.30 5.29 6.50
N ASP A 69 23.19 5.67 7.42
CA ASP A 69 24.29 4.82 7.90
C ASP A 69 23.87 3.82 9.00
N ILE A 70 22.56 3.66 9.24
CA ILE A 70 22.06 2.66 10.19
C ILE A 70 22.02 1.30 9.49
N GLU A 71 22.94 0.41 9.88
CA GLU A 71 23.01 -0.99 9.42
C GLU A 71 21.69 -1.78 9.60
N LYS A 72 20.86 -1.35 10.55
CA LYS A 72 19.58 -1.99 10.85
C LYS A 72 18.51 -1.59 9.82
N ASN A 73 18.25 -2.50 8.90
CA ASN A 73 17.11 -2.41 7.99
C ASN A 73 15.79 -2.62 8.75
N VAL A 74 14.77 -1.84 8.37
CA VAL A 74 13.39 -2.07 8.82
C VAL A 74 12.63 -2.71 7.67
N SER A 75 12.14 -3.94 7.88
CA SER A 75 11.28 -4.61 6.90
C SER A 75 9.81 -4.39 7.22
N GLY A 76 9.00 -4.39 6.16
CA GLY A 76 7.55 -4.28 6.23
C GLY A 76 6.91 -4.82 4.96
N LYS A 77 5.58 -4.78 4.92
CA LYS A 77 4.82 -5.15 3.74
C LYS A 77 3.87 -4.01 3.41
N VAL A 78 3.80 -3.64 2.14
CA VAL A 78 2.73 -2.82 1.60
C VAL A 78 1.70 -3.78 1.00
N VAL A 79 0.45 -3.63 1.39
CA VAL A 79 -0.66 -4.44 0.88
C VAL A 79 -1.62 -3.52 0.16
N MET A 80 -1.86 -3.80 -1.12
CA MET A 80 -2.83 -3.10 -1.95
C MET A 80 -3.99 -4.04 -2.24
N LEU A 81 -5.20 -3.56 -1.97
CA LEU A 81 -6.46 -4.25 -2.18
C LEU A 81 -7.21 -3.55 -3.31
N PRO A 82 -6.98 -3.93 -4.57
CA PRO A 82 -7.70 -3.35 -5.70
C PRO A 82 -9.17 -3.77 -5.71
N ASP A 83 -10.04 -2.87 -6.16
CA ASP A 83 -11.40 -3.23 -6.54
C ASP A 83 -11.38 -4.21 -7.73
N PRO A 84 -12.41 -5.06 -7.88
CA PRO A 84 -12.55 -5.97 -9.02
C PRO A 84 -12.24 -5.32 -10.36
N GLY A 85 -11.48 -6.02 -11.20
CA GLY A 85 -11.03 -5.53 -12.50
C GLY A 85 -9.96 -4.43 -12.48
N SER A 86 -9.71 -3.74 -11.36
CA SER A 86 -8.71 -2.65 -11.30
C SER A 86 -7.28 -3.14 -11.52
N LEU A 87 -6.96 -4.33 -11.02
CA LEU A 87 -5.64 -4.94 -11.23
C LEU A 87 -5.40 -5.31 -12.70
N GLU A 88 -6.44 -5.76 -13.40
CA GLU A 88 -6.36 -6.06 -14.83
C GLU A 88 -6.10 -4.79 -15.65
N ILE A 89 -6.78 -3.68 -15.31
CA ILE A 89 -6.54 -2.39 -15.95
C ILE A 89 -5.08 -1.94 -15.74
N LEU A 90 -4.53 -2.12 -14.53
CA LEU A 90 -3.13 -1.83 -14.24
C LEU A 90 -2.18 -2.63 -15.13
N PHE A 91 -2.37 -3.94 -15.21
CA PHE A 91 -1.49 -4.79 -16.01
C PHE A 91 -1.60 -4.53 -17.51
N ARG A 92 -2.79 -4.21 -18.02
CA ARG A 92 -2.97 -3.77 -19.41
C ARG A 92 -2.23 -2.47 -19.70
N LYS A 93 -2.25 -1.50 -18.78
CA LYS A 93 -1.48 -0.24 -18.93
C LYS A 93 0.03 -0.47 -18.89
N LEU A 94 0.49 -1.47 -18.14
CA LEU A 94 1.88 -1.91 -18.10
C LEU A 94 2.29 -2.78 -19.30
N GLN A 95 1.35 -3.12 -20.19
CA GLN A 95 1.57 -3.99 -21.37
C GLN A 95 2.10 -5.39 -21.01
N VAL A 96 1.75 -5.90 -19.83
CA VAL A 96 2.11 -7.26 -19.37
C VAL A 96 0.94 -8.25 -19.46
N LEU A 97 -0.21 -7.79 -19.94
CA LEU A 97 -1.46 -8.51 -20.20
C LEU A 97 -2.12 -7.95 -21.46
#